data_AF-A0A7C1U369-F1
#
_entry.id   AF-A0A7C1U369-F1
#
_cell.length_a   1.000
_cell.length_b   1.000
_cell.length_c   1.000
_cell.angle_alpha   90.00
_cell.angle_beta   90.00
_cell.angle_gamma   90.00
#
_symmetry.space_group_name_H-M   'P 1'
#
loop_
_entity.id
_entity.type
_entity.pdbx_description
1 polymer ?
#
loop_
_entity_poly.entity_id
_entity_poly.type
_entity_poly.pdbx_seq_one_letter_code
_entity_poly.pdbx_strand_id
1 'polypeptide(L)'
;LKIDVQGFEMEVLRGCEELLRRFQYVYVECSFVELYAGQAFADEIIAFLRERNFILDGVYNPCYDKNGRAVQADFFFVARGGNA
;
A
#
# COMPACT_ATOMS: atom_id res chain seq x y z
N LEU A 1 -10.12 -1.76 3.06
CA LEU A 1 -9.11 -2.60 3.75
C LEU A 1 -8.00 -1.69 4.24
N LYS A 2 -7.67 -1.72 5.54
CA LYS A 2 -6.51 -0.99 6.09
C LYS A 2 -5.41 -1.99 6.42
N ILE A 3 -4.17 -1.71 6.02
CA ILE A 3 -3.01 -2.57 6.26
C ILE A 3 -1.87 -1.70 6.81
N ASP A 4 -1.30 -2.15 7.91
CA ASP A 4 -0.21 -1.51 8.64
C ASP A 4 0.26 -2.59 9.61
N VAL A 5 1.20 -3.38 9.14
CA VAL A 5 1.67 -4.61 9.78
C VAL A 5 3.21 -4.64 9.85
N GLN A 6 3.83 -3.46 9.73
CA GLN A 6 5.23 -3.22 10.04
C GLN A 6 6.16 -4.16 9.27
N GLY A 7 6.02 -4.18 7.93
CA GLY A 7 6.90 -4.90 7.00
C GLY A 7 6.28 -6.12 6.32
N PHE A 8 5.08 -6.55 6.74
CA PHE A 8 4.36 -7.70 6.18
C PHE A 8 3.19 -7.31 5.25
N GLU A 9 3.18 -6.07 4.74
CA GLU A 9 2.06 -5.53 3.96
C GLU A 9 1.79 -6.38 2.71
N MET A 10 2.85 -6.81 2.02
CA MET A 10 2.76 -7.62 0.80
C MET A 10 2.20 -9.02 1.09
N GLU A 11 2.58 -9.62 2.21
CA GLU A 11 2.10 -10.94 2.66
C GLU A 11 0.61 -10.88 2.98
N VAL A 12 0.16 -9.81 3.66
CA VAL A 12 -1.27 -9.57 3.89
C VAL A 12 -2.00 -9.41 2.56
N LEU A 13 -1.46 -8.62 1.64
CA LEU A 13 -2.06 -8.41 0.32
C LEU A 13 -2.18 -9.71 -0.48
N ARG A 14 -1.12 -10.54 -0.52
CA ARG A 14 -1.14 -11.87 -1.16
C ARG A 14 -2.11 -12.83 -0.47
N GLY A 15 -2.12 -12.86 0.86
CA GLY A 15 -3.04 -13.70 1.63
C GLY A 15 -4.51 -13.30 1.49
N CYS A 16 -4.78 -12.03 1.16
CA CYS A 16 -6.13 -11.50 0.98
C CYS A 16 -6.55 -11.33 -0.49
N GLU A 17 -5.77 -11.84 -1.45
CA GLU A 17 -5.95 -11.56 -2.88
C GLU A 17 -7.37 -11.84 -3.39
N GLU A 18 -7.94 -13.01 -3.07
CA GLU A 18 -9.32 -13.38 -3.44
C GLU A 18 -10.40 -12.50 -2.78
N LEU A 19 -10.06 -11.86 -1.67
CA LEU A 19 -10.93 -10.95 -0.93
C LEU A 19 -10.80 -9.50 -1.40
N LEU A 20 -9.73 -9.13 -2.10
CA LEU A 20 -9.48 -7.75 -2.55
C LEU A 20 -10.66 -7.21 -3.36
N ARG A 21 -11.28 -8.05 -4.20
CA ARG A 21 -12.48 -7.70 -5.00
C ARG A 21 -13.71 -7.29 -4.17
N ARG A 22 -13.71 -7.56 -2.86
CA ARG A 22 -14.81 -7.18 -1.95
C ARG A 22 -14.63 -5.77 -1.36
N PHE A 23 -13.47 -5.15 -1.57
CA PHE A 23 -13.17 -3.82 -1.06
C PHE A 23 -13.19 -2.79 -2.19
N GLN A 24 -13.83 -1.65 -1.93
CA GLN A 24 -13.74 -0.49 -2.82
C GLN A 24 -12.46 0.33 -2.59
N TYR A 25 -11.92 0.26 -1.37
CA TYR A 25 -10.79 1.06 -0.92
C TYR A 25 -9.74 0.21 -0.22
N VAL A 26 -8.47 0.54 -0.46
CA VAL A 26 -7.31 -0.05 0.20
C VAL A 26 -6.43 1.09 0.72
N TYR A 27 -6.08 1.06 2.01
CA TYR A 27 -5.25 2.06 2.68
C TYR A 27 -4.08 1.33 3.33
N VAL A 28 -2.86 1.58 2.87
CA VAL A 28 -1.67 0.79 3.25
C VAL A 28 -0.52 1.73 3.64
N GLU A 29 0.03 1.56 4.83
CA GLU A 29 1.30 2.20 5.19
C GLU A 29 2.42 1.58 4.35
N CYS A 30 3.10 2.36 3.53
CA CYS A 30 4.19 1.88 2.69
C CYS A 30 5.48 2.60 3.04
N SER A 31 6.61 1.91 2.85
CA SER A 31 7.94 2.44 3.14
C SER A 31 8.73 2.68 1.85
N PHE A 32 9.50 3.76 1.82
CA PHE A 32 10.45 4.08 0.74
C PHE A 32 11.89 3.62 1.06
N VAL A 33 12.12 3.18 2.30
CA VAL A 33 13.41 2.68 2.79
C VAL A 33 13.15 1.41 3.59
N GLU A 34 14.20 0.59 3.78
CA GLU A 34 14.09 -0.63 4.58
C GLU A 34 14.07 -0.28 6.07
N LEU A 35 13.00 -0.69 6.73
CA LEU A 35 12.77 -0.60 8.18
C LEU A 35 12.65 -1.99 8.81
N TYR A 36 12.18 -2.96 8.02
CA TYR A 36 12.03 -4.37 8.34
C TYR A 36 12.71 -5.19 7.26
N ALA A 37 13.54 -6.14 7.68
CA ALA A 37 14.36 -6.92 6.76
C ALA A 37 13.49 -7.66 5.73
N GLY A 38 13.75 -7.39 4.45
CA GLY A 38 13.04 -8.05 3.34
C GLY A 38 11.59 -7.62 3.13
N GLN A 39 11.16 -6.49 3.72
CA GLN A 39 9.84 -5.93 3.45
C GLN A 39 9.70 -5.50 1.99
N ALA A 40 8.44 -5.40 1.53
CA ALA A 40 8.16 -4.74 0.26
C ALA A 40 8.24 -3.21 0.39
N PHE A 41 8.70 -2.55 -0.68
CA PHE A 41 8.70 -1.10 -0.80
C PHE A 41 7.40 -0.58 -1.43
N ALA A 42 7.20 0.73 -1.32
CA ALA A 42 6.02 1.41 -1.84
C ALA A 42 5.77 1.13 -3.33
N ASP A 43 6.80 1.09 -4.17
CA ASP A 43 6.68 0.80 -5.60
C ASP A 43 6.19 -0.64 -5.88
N GLU A 44 6.62 -1.61 -5.08
CA GLU A 44 6.14 -3.00 -5.17
C GLU A 44 4.67 -3.12 -4.76
N ILE A 45 4.27 -2.46 -3.67
CA ILE A 45 2.87 -2.42 -3.21
C ILE A 45 1.97 -1.74 -4.26
N ILE A 46 2.42 -0.60 -4.81
CA ILE A 46 1.70 0.13 -5.87
C ILE A 46 1.55 -0.76 -7.11
N ALA A 47 2.62 -1.43 -7.55
CA ALA A 47 2.59 -2.31 -8.71
C ALA A 47 1.60 -3.47 -8.50
N PHE A 48 1.67 -4.14 -7.35
CA PHE A 48 0.80 -5.25 -7.00
C PHE A 48 -0.69 -4.86 -7.00
N LEU A 49 -1.02 -3.72 -6.39
CA LEU A 49 -2.39 -3.21 -6.33
C LEU A 49 -2.89 -2.76 -7.71
N ARG A 50 -2.03 -2.12 -8.51
CA ARG A 50 -2.36 -1.69 -9.88
C ARG A 50 -2.74 -2.88 -10.77
N GLU A 51 -2.04 -3.99 -10.68
CA GLU A 51 -2.37 -5.23 -11.40
C GLU A 51 -3.75 -5.80 -11.04
N ARG A 52 -4.27 -5.43 -9.85
CA ARG A 52 -5.56 -5.87 -9.30
C ARG A 52 -6.63 -4.79 -9.40
N ASN A 53 -6.46 -3.86 -10.33
CA ASN A 53 -7.38 -2.75 -10.60
C ASN A 53 -7.53 -1.75 -9.44
N PHE A 54 -6.60 -1.68 -8.50
CA PHE A 54 -6.57 -0.60 -7.52
C PHE A 54 -5.66 0.53 -8.01
N ILE A 55 -6.20 1.73 -8.11
CA ILE A 55 -5.47 2.91 -8.56
C ILE A 55 -5.12 3.76 -7.34
N LEU A 56 -3.87 4.23 -7.28
CA LEU A 56 -3.43 5.17 -6.25
C LEU A 56 -4.17 6.50 -6.45
N ASP A 57 -4.90 6.91 -5.42
CA ASP A 57 -5.74 8.11 -5.41
C ASP A 57 -5.16 9.19 -4.50
N GLY A 58 -4.45 8.81 -3.43
CA GLY A 58 -3.79 9.77 -2.54
C GLY A 58 -2.66 9.17 -1.71
N VAL A 59 -1.80 10.06 -1.22
CA VAL A 59 -0.72 9.74 -0.26
C VAL A 59 -0.83 10.71 0.91
N TYR A 60 -0.85 10.17 2.12
CA TYR A 60 -1.11 10.91 3.36
C TYR A 60 -0.04 10.61 4.41
N ASN A 61 0.04 11.46 5.42
CA ASN A 61 0.93 11.29 6.58
C ASN A 61 2.38 10.93 6.24
N PRO A 62 3.05 11.61 5.28
CA PRO A 62 4.43 11.29 4.97
C PRO A 62 5.34 11.58 6.18
N CYS A 63 6.16 10.60 6.52
CA CYS A 63 7.23 10.72 7.50
C CYS A 63 8.57 10.94 6.80
N TYR A 64 9.42 11.80 7.37
CA TYR A 64 10.71 12.16 6.81
C TYR A 64 11.84 11.93 7.81
N ASP A 65 13.01 11.54 7.31
CA ASP A 65 14.23 11.52 8.12
C ASP A 65 14.77 12.93 8.38
N LYS A 66 15.85 13.01 9.17
CA LYS A 66 16.53 14.28 9.49
C LYS A 66 17.08 15.05 8.27
N ASN A 67 17.19 14.39 7.11
CA ASN A 67 17.67 14.97 5.87
C ASN A 67 16.52 15.34 4.92
N GLY A 68 15.26 15.18 5.35
CA GLY A 68 14.09 15.44 4.52
C GLY A 68 13.78 14.34 3.50
N ARG A 69 14.37 13.15 3.63
CA ARG A 69 14.03 12.00 2.78
C ARG A 69 12.75 11.35 3.28
N ALA A 70 11.81 11.07 2.38
CA ALA A 70 10.62 10.30 2.73
C ALA A 70 11.02 8.90 3.21
N VAL A 71 10.45 8.48 4.34
CA VAL A 71 10.70 7.18 4.96
C VAL A 71 9.50 6.28 4.75
N GLN A 72 8.31 6.76 5.12
CA GLN A 72 7.04 6.05 4.98
C GLN A 72 5.90 7.04 4.73
N ALA A 73 4.78 6.55 4.21
CA ALA A 73 3.54 7.30 4.12
C ALA A 73 2.36 6.33 4.02
N ASP A 74 1.16 6.84 4.21
CA ASP A 74 -0.07 6.10 3.97
C ASP A 74 -0.52 6.26 2.52
N PHE A 75 -0.72 5.15 1.82
CA PHE A 75 -1.15 5.14 0.42
C PHE A 75 -2.61 4.71 0.33
N PHE A 76 -3.43 5.54 -0.30
CA PHE A 76 -4.85 5.31 -0.49
C PHE A 76 -5.15 4.93 -1.94
N PHE A 77 -5.78 3.79 -2.12
CA PHE A 77 -6.14 3.23 -3.42
C PHE A 77 -7.64 3.02 -3.55
N VAL A 78 -8.14 3.20 -4.76
CA VAL A 78 -9.55 3.02 -5.14
C VAL A 78 -9.66 1.94 -6.22
N ALA A 79 -10.61 1.01 -6.06
CA ALA A 79 -10.89 0.00 -7.06
C ALA A 79 -11.50 0.62 -8.34
N ARG A 80 -10.89 0.35 -9.50
CA ARG A 80 -11.48 0.58 -10.82
C ARG A 80 -12.31 -0.64 -11.20
N GLY A 81 -13.63 -0.51 -11.13
CA GLY A 81 -14.53 -1.60 -11.57
C GLY A 81 -15.88 -1.71 -10.86
N GLY A 82 -16.34 -0.68 -10.15
CA GLY A 82 -17.73 -0.58 -9.71
C GLY A 82 -18.44 0.56 -10.43
N ASN A 83 -19.04 0.26 -11.59
CA ASN A 83 -20.20 1.07 -11.99
C ASN A 83 -21.27 0.81 -10.93
N ALA A 84 -21.77 1.89 -10.32
CA ALA A 84 -23.05 1.87 -9.63
C ALA A 84 -24.16 1.43 -10.60
#